data_AF-A0ABD5I894-F1
#
_entry.id   AF-A0ABD5I894-F1
#
_cell.length_a   1.000
_cell.length_b   1.000
_cell.length_c   1.000
_cell.angle_alpha   90.00
_cell.angle_beta   90.00
_cell.angle_gamma   90.00
#
_symmetry.space_group_name_H-M   'P 1'
#
loop_
_entity.id
_entity.type
_entity.pdbx_description
1 polymer ?
#
loop_
_entity_poly.entity_id
_entity_poly.type
_entity_poly.pdbx_seq_one_letter_code
_entity_poly.pdbx_strand_id
1 'polypeptide(L)'
;MFETTDGQPIEVGYFVTLEGEKIRKANNHDTFILGITSSNPSFLADSGELRWKGKFLQDEWGKLQFHDVVIPTVKDKDGEVIIPERIEIRPIVNPIFNPTKTYIPRLERPEWEVVGLLGKLLVRDDGTCQENEFCRPNKKGIATTSKEGYRVMKRIEPNIILIWFNCK
;
A
#
# COMPACT_ATOMS: atom_id res chain seq x y z
N MET A 1 -0.77 -0.34 0.06
CA MET A 1 -1.10 -0.12 1.49
C MET A 1 -2.01 -1.24 1.93
N PHE A 2 -2.11 -1.51 3.23
CA PHE A 2 -2.96 -2.56 3.77
C PHE A 2 -3.82 -2.02 4.92
N GLU A 3 -5.03 -2.53 5.07
CA GLU A 3 -5.93 -2.14 6.16
C GLU A 3 -5.68 -2.98 7.41
N THR A 4 -5.74 -2.39 8.60
CA THR A 4 -5.57 -3.11 9.87
C THR A 4 -6.87 -3.80 10.30
N THR A 5 -6.72 -4.94 10.97
CA THR A 5 -7.84 -5.78 11.42
C THR A 5 -8.74 -5.09 12.46
N ASP A 6 -8.13 -4.34 13.38
CA ASP A 6 -8.78 -3.63 14.48
C ASP A 6 -9.05 -2.14 14.20
N GLY A 7 -8.67 -1.66 13.01
CA GLY A 7 -8.78 -0.26 12.63
C GLY A 7 -7.81 0.67 13.37
N GLN A 8 -6.86 0.12 14.14
CA GLN A 8 -5.83 0.88 14.84
C GLN A 8 -4.55 0.95 14.00
N PRO A 9 -3.78 2.04 14.10
CA PRO A 9 -2.51 2.15 13.40
C PRO A 9 -1.45 1.21 13.98
N ILE A 10 -0.55 0.74 13.14
CA ILE A 10 0.63 -0.04 13.50
C ILE A 10 1.86 0.81 13.20
N GLU A 11 2.56 1.22 14.25
CA GLU A 11 3.80 1.99 14.11
C GLU A 11 4.82 1.34 13.15
N VAL A 12 5.76 2.15 12.67
CA VAL A 12 6.84 1.73 11.76
C VAL A 12 7.76 0.69 12.42
N GLY A 13 8.22 -0.27 11.61
CA GLY A 13 9.23 -1.25 12.00
C GLY A 13 8.67 -2.49 12.69
N TYR A 14 7.39 -2.79 12.53
CA TYR A 14 6.79 -4.04 13.01
C TYR A 14 6.61 -5.03 11.85
N PHE A 15 6.91 -6.30 12.11
CA PHE A 15 6.48 -7.38 11.22
C PHE A 15 4.96 -7.50 11.24
N VAL A 16 4.38 -7.67 10.06
CA VAL A 16 2.95 -7.87 9.89
C VAL A 16 2.65 -9.14 9.10
N THR A 17 1.49 -9.73 9.36
CA THR A 17 0.96 -10.87 8.61
C THR A 17 -0.47 -10.58 8.17
N LEU A 18 -1.01 -11.44 7.31
CA LEU A 18 -2.37 -11.35 6.80
C LEU A 18 -3.37 -12.11 7.68
N GLU A 19 -4.54 -11.51 7.84
CA GLU A 19 -5.76 -12.15 8.32
C GLU A 19 -6.87 -11.79 7.32
N GLY A 20 -7.12 -12.71 6.38
CA GLY A 20 -7.88 -12.39 5.17
C GLY A 20 -7.14 -11.35 4.32
N GLU A 21 -7.81 -10.24 4.00
CA GLU A 21 -7.25 -9.12 3.22
C GLU A 21 -6.60 -8.04 4.09
N LYS A 22 -6.70 -8.18 5.42
CA LYS A 22 -6.24 -7.19 6.40
C LYS A 22 -4.94 -7.63 7.06
N ILE A 23 -4.29 -6.69 7.73
CA ILE A 23 -3.04 -6.94 8.46
C ILE A 23 -3.19 -6.82 9.97
N ARG A 24 -2.33 -7.55 10.66
CA ARG A 24 -2.06 -7.39 12.09
C ARG A 24 -0.57 -7.57 12.35
N LYS A 25 -0.11 -7.17 13.55
CA LYS A 25 1.24 -7.51 14.00
C LYS A 25 1.43 -9.04 13.95
N ALA A 26 2.54 -9.45 13.36
CA ALA A 26 2.94 -10.85 13.35
C ALA A 26 3.41 -11.27 14.75
N ASN A 27 3.33 -12.56 15.03
CA ASN A 27 3.88 -13.18 16.23
C ASN A 27 4.72 -14.41 15.88
N ASN A 28 5.33 -15.03 16.90
CA ASN A 28 6.25 -16.15 16.73
C ASN A 28 5.59 -17.46 16.27
N HIS A 29 4.25 -17.56 16.25
CA HIS A 29 3.51 -18.70 15.72
C HIS A 29 3.08 -18.48 14.26
N ASP A 30 3.23 -17.28 13.72
CA ASP A 30 2.87 -16.99 12.34
C ASP A 30 3.89 -17.61 11.37
N THR A 31 3.40 -18.46 10.48
CA THR A 31 4.20 -19.12 9.46
C THR A 31 4.47 -18.19 8.28
N PHE A 32 3.47 -17.39 7.92
CA PHE A 32 3.54 -16.40 6.85
C PHE A 32 3.74 -15.01 7.43
N ILE A 33 4.65 -14.26 6.83
CA ILE A 33 4.93 -12.86 7.14
C ILE A 33 4.80 -12.08 5.85
N LEU A 34 3.90 -11.12 5.84
CA LEU A 34 3.62 -10.30 4.67
C LEU A 34 4.76 -9.30 4.41
N GLY A 35 5.21 -8.63 5.47
CA GLY A 35 6.10 -7.49 5.34
C GLY A 35 6.39 -6.80 6.66
N ILE A 36 6.97 -5.59 6.56
CA ILE A 36 7.28 -4.72 7.70
C ILE A 36 6.66 -3.34 7.47
N THR A 37 6.01 -2.77 8.47
CA THR A 37 5.50 -1.39 8.38
C THR A 37 6.63 -0.40 8.13
N SER A 38 6.50 0.47 7.12
CA SER A 38 7.57 1.34 6.62
C SER A 38 7.10 2.78 6.45
N SER A 39 7.95 3.75 6.82
CA SER A 39 7.68 5.18 6.61
C SER A 39 8.32 5.76 5.35
N ASN A 40 9.16 5.00 4.64
CA ASN A 40 9.93 5.51 3.51
C ASN A 40 9.93 4.52 2.32
N PRO A 41 8.78 4.27 1.68
CA PRO A 41 8.70 3.42 0.49
C PRO A 41 9.27 4.14 -0.73
N SER A 42 10.07 3.44 -1.55
CA SER A 42 10.46 3.97 -2.88
C SER A 42 9.31 3.92 -3.88
N PHE A 43 8.44 2.91 -3.77
CA PHE A 43 7.22 2.76 -4.57
C PHE A 43 6.06 2.45 -3.64
N LEU A 44 5.04 3.32 -3.63
CA LEU A 44 3.83 3.13 -2.85
C LEU A 44 2.65 2.77 -3.76
N ALA A 45 2.20 1.53 -3.68
CA ALA A 45 1.02 1.05 -4.40
C ALA A 45 -0.23 1.08 -3.50
N ASP A 46 -1.40 1.14 -4.15
CA ASP A 46 -2.72 1.09 -3.50
C ASP A 46 -2.94 2.21 -2.46
N SER A 47 -2.33 3.39 -2.63
CA SER A 47 -2.57 4.57 -1.77
C SER A 47 -3.93 5.22 -2.01
N GLY A 48 -4.47 5.06 -3.22
CA GLY A 48 -5.75 5.63 -3.61
C GLY A 48 -5.79 7.15 -3.53
N GLU A 49 -4.67 7.86 -3.63
CA GLU A 49 -4.60 9.31 -3.39
C GLU A 49 -5.42 10.16 -4.36
N LEU A 50 -5.45 9.79 -5.64
CA LEU A 50 -5.97 10.69 -6.66
C LEU A 50 -7.49 10.65 -6.78
N ARG A 51 -8.15 9.55 -6.40
CA ARG A 51 -9.58 9.30 -6.66
C ARG A 51 -10.17 8.29 -5.67
N TRP A 52 -11.48 8.40 -5.43
CA TRP A 52 -12.25 7.39 -4.71
C TRP A 52 -12.00 6.01 -5.31
N LYS A 53 -11.59 5.05 -4.47
CA LYS A 53 -11.47 3.65 -4.86
C LYS A 53 -12.84 3.17 -5.33
N GLY A 54 -12.97 2.88 -6.62
CA GLY A 54 -14.24 2.47 -7.24
C GLY A 54 -14.99 3.56 -8.02
N LYS A 55 -14.41 4.75 -8.24
CA LYS A 55 -15.04 5.82 -9.05
C LYS A 55 -15.40 5.37 -10.47
N PHE A 56 -14.55 4.56 -11.08
CA PHE A 56 -14.72 4.07 -12.44
C PHE A 56 -15.03 2.59 -12.45
N LEU A 57 -15.79 2.17 -13.46
CA LEU A 57 -16.14 0.79 -13.67
C LEU A 57 -14.88 0.00 -14.03
N GLN A 58 -14.71 -1.13 -13.35
CA GLN A 58 -13.64 -2.08 -13.59
C GLN A 58 -14.26 -3.43 -13.94
N ASP A 59 -13.55 -4.23 -14.73
CA ASP A 59 -13.89 -5.64 -14.92
C ASP A 59 -13.44 -6.50 -13.73
N GLU A 60 -13.66 -7.81 -13.84
CA GLU A 60 -13.31 -8.81 -12.81
C GLU A 60 -11.81 -8.86 -12.48
N TRP A 61 -10.94 -8.33 -13.35
CA TRP A 61 -9.49 -8.26 -13.16
C TRP A 61 -9.02 -6.88 -12.67
N GLY A 62 -9.94 -5.96 -12.41
CA GLY A 62 -9.64 -4.59 -11.97
C GLY A 62 -9.26 -3.62 -13.10
N LYS A 63 -9.41 -4.03 -14.38
CA LYS A 63 -9.09 -3.16 -15.52
C LYS A 63 -10.22 -2.18 -15.79
N LEU A 64 -9.84 -0.91 -15.94
CA LEU A 64 -10.77 0.18 -16.24
C LEU A 64 -11.46 -0.01 -17.59
N GLN A 65 -12.78 0.23 -17.59
CA GLN A 65 -13.60 0.25 -18.79
C GLN A 65 -13.74 1.68 -19.33
N PHE A 66 -13.72 1.82 -20.66
CA PHE A 66 -13.75 3.10 -21.36
C PHE A 66 -14.87 3.15 -22.39
N HIS A 67 -15.30 4.35 -22.75
CA HIS A 67 -16.26 4.59 -23.81
C HIS A 67 -15.87 5.83 -24.62
N ASP A 68 -16.30 5.85 -25.88
CA ASP A 68 -16.10 6.97 -26.78
C ASP A 68 -17.13 8.07 -26.49
N VAL A 69 -16.66 9.32 -26.44
CA VAL A 69 -17.49 10.50 -26.27
C VAL A 69 -17.21 11.47 -27.41
N VAL A 70 -18.25 11.78 -28.16
CA VAL A 70 -18.19 12.81 -29.20
C VAL A 70 -18.21 14.18 -28.53
N ILE A 71 -17.15 14.96 -28.74
CA ILE A 71 -17.04 16.33 -28.27
C ILE A 71 -17.41 17.25 -29.42
N PRO A 72 -18.51 18.01 -29.32
CA PRO A 72 -18.97 18.84 -30.41
C PRO A 72 -17.99 19.98 -30.68
N THR A 73 -18.02 20.45 -31.94
CA THR A 73 -17.25 21.61 -32.40
C THR A 73 -17.54 22.85 -31.54
N VAL A 74 -16.49 23.57 -31.14
CA VAL A 74 -16.59 24.89 -30.47
C VAL A 74 -16.37 25.97 -31.52
N LYS A 75 -17.33 26.89 -31.63
CA LYS A 75 -17.28 28.02 -32.56
C LYS A 75 -17.14 29.35 -31.81
N ASP A 76 -16.55 30.36 -32.45
CA ASP A 76 -16.54 31.72 -31.94
C ASP A 76 -17.88 32.44 -32.18
N LYS A 77 -17.94 33.74 -31.87
CA LYS A 77 -19.15 34.56 -32.05
C LYS A 77 -19.52 34.78 -33.51
N ASP A 78 -18.56 34.65 -34.41
CA ASP A 78 -18.70 34.87 -35.85
C ASP A 78 -19.01 33.55 -36.59
N GLY A 79 -19.01 32.43 -35.87
CA GLY A 79 -19.33 31.10 -36.38
C GLY A 79 -18.12 30.32 -36.90
N GLU A 80 -16.92 30.87 -36.78
CA GLU A 80 -15.67 30.21 -37.14
C GLU A 80 -15.33 29.11 -36.13
N VAL A 81 -14.83 27.99 -36.63
CA VAL A 81 -14.50 26.83 -35.80
C VAL A 81 -13.19 27.09 -35.06
N ILE A 82 -13.27 27.24 -33.74
CA ILE A 82 -12.11 27.34 -32.86
C ILE A 82 -11.55 25.93 -32.59
N ILE A 83 -12.44 24.97 -32.35
CA ILE A 83 -12.08 23.59 -31.99
C ILE A 83 -12.97 22.64 -32.79
N PRO A 84 -12.42 21.76 -33.64
CA PRO A 84 -13.21 20.80 -34.40
C PRO A 84 -13.78 19.71 -33.50
N GLU A 85 -14.85 19.08 -33.98
CA GLU A 85 -15.38 17.85 -33.37
C GLU A 85 -14.29 16.79 -33.26
N ARG A 86 -14.28 16.08 -32.14
CA ARG A 86 -13.36 14.98 -31.90
C ARG A 86 -13.99 13.91 -31.01
N ILE A 87 -13.44 12.70 -31.09
CA ILE A 87 -13.77 11.62 -30.17
C ILE A 87 -12.76 11.62 -29.03
N GLU A 88 -13.25 11.63 -27.80
CA GLU A 88 -12.46 11.43 -26.60
C GLU A 88 -12.80 10.08 -25.95
N ILE A 89 -11.77 9.28 -25.64
CA ILE A 89 -11.93 8.04 -24.88
C ILE A 89 -11.95 8.40 -23.40
N ARG A 90 -13.09 8.16 -22.73
CA ARG A 90 -13.29 8.49 -21.31
C ARG A 90 -13.58 7.24 -20.48
N PRO A 91 -13.12 7.18 -19.22
CA PRO A 91 -13.42 6.06 -18.33
C PRO A 91 -14.90 6.08 -17.92
N ILE A 92 -15.53 4.90 -17.91
CA ILE A 92 -16.94 4.74 -17.51
C ILE A 92 -17.05 4.96 -15.99
N VAL A 93 -17.93 5.86 -15.57
CA VAL A 93 -18.21 6.10 -14.15
C VAL A 93 -19.01 4.93 -13.58
N ASN A 94 -18.62 4.44 -12.41
CA ASN A 94 -19.33 3.35 -11.75
C ASN A 94 -20.74 3.83 -11.30
N PRO A 95 -21.83 3.13 -11.63
CA PRO A 95 -23.19 3.55 -11.25
C PRO A 95 -23.42 3.74 -9.75
N ILE A 96 -22.65 3.04 -8.90
CA ILE A 96 -22.74 3.17 -7.44
C ILE A 96 -21.88 4.32 -6.88
N PHE A 97 -21.11 5.00 -7.73
CA PHE A 97 -20.31 6.15 -7.31
C PHE A 97 -21.22 7.31 -6.89
N ASN A 98 -21.04 7.79 -5.67
CA ASN A 98 -21.76 8.95 -5.16
C ASN A 98 -20.84 10.19 -5.15
N PRO A 99 -21.05 11.17 -6.05
CA PRO A 99 -20.19 12.35 -6.13
C PRO A 99 -20.35 13.32 -4.94
N THR A 100 -21.38 13.16 -4.10
CA THR A 100 -21.59 14.04 -2.94
C THR A 100 -20.78 13.63 -1.72
N LYS A 101 -20.22 12.41 -1.71
CA LYS A 101 -19.36 11.93 -0.63
C LYS A 101 -17.93 12.37 -0.85
N THR A 102 -17.37 13.11 0.11
CA THR A 102 -15.94 13.41 0.14
C THR A 102 -15.15 12.13 0.41
N TYR A 103 -14.16 11.89 -0.43
CA TYR A 103 -13.23 10.77 -0.26
C TYR A 103 -12.02 11.21 0.56
N ILE A 104 -11.71 10.44 1.60
CA ILE A 104 -10.48 10.59 2.38
C ILE A 104 -9.46 9.58 1.85
N PRO A 105 -8.32 10.02 1.30
CA PRO A 105 -7.24 9.14 0.86
C PRO A 105 -6.78 8.18 1.95
N ARG A 106 -6.33 6.98 1.58
CA ARG A 106 -5.88 5.97 2.57
C ARG A 106 -4.74 6.47 3.44
N LEU A 107 -3.84 7.28 2.89
CA LEU A 107 -2.72 7.83 3.65
C LEU A 107 -3.16 8.72 4.83
N GLU A 108 -4.36 9.30 4.76
CA GLU A 108 -4.95 10.12 5.81
C GLU A 108 -5.82 9.32 6.80
N ARG A 109 -5.89 8.00 6.62
CA ARG A 109 -6.75 7.11 7.41
C ARG A 109 -5.90 6.22 8.33
N PRO A 110 -6.14 6.23 9.65
CA PRO A 110 -5.30 5.53 10.63
C PRO A 110 -5.34 4.01 10.49
N GLU A 111 -6.38 3.45 9.86
CA GLU A 111 -6.48 2.02 9.63
C GLU A 111 -5.63 1.54 8.43
N TRP A 112 -4.98 2.43 7.67
CA TRP A 112 -4.20 2.06 6.49
C TRP A 112 -2.70 2.23 6.70
N GLU A 113 -1.98 1.13 6.54
CA GLU A 113 -0.54 1.08 6.76
C GLU A 113 0.25 0.86 5.47
N VAL A 114 1.42 1.49 5.44
CA VAL A 114 2.44 1.25 4.41
C VAL A 114 3.27 0.06 4.84
N VAL A 115 3.26 -1.01 4.02
CA VAL A 115 4.00 -2.25 4.30
C VAL A 115 5.07 -2.44 3.23
N GLY A 116 6.32 -2.53 3.67
CA GLY A 116 7.45 -2.93 2.84
C GLY A 116 7.42 -4.44 2.59
N LEU A 117 7.31 -4.82 1.32
CA LEU A 117 7.17 -6.22 0.88
C LEU A 117 8.48 -6.82 0.36
N LEU A 118 9.49 -5.98 0.08
CA LEU A 118 10.78 -6.42 -0.46
C LEU A 118 11.84 -5.35 -0.22
N GLY A 119 13.07 -5.79 0.04
CA GLY A 119 14.26 -4.95 0.03
C GLY A 119 14.91 -4.79 1.40
N LYS A 120 15.65 -3.70 1.57
CA LYS A 120 16.34 -3.39 2.83
C LYS A 120 15.40 -2.61 3.73
N LEU A 121 14.92 -3.23 4.81
CA LEU A 121 13.90 -2.66 5.69
C LEU A 121 14.45 -2.50 7.10
N LEU A 122 14.12 -1.38 7.73
CA LEU A 122 14.36 -1.16 9.15
C LEU A 122 13.27 -1.84 9.96
N VAL A 123 13.68 -2.55 11.00
CA VAL A 123 12.76 -3.25 11.89
C VAL A 123 13.16 -3.01 13.34
N ARG A 124 12.18 -2.92 14.21
CA ARG A 124 12.39 -2.88 15.65
C ARG A 124 12.91 -4.24 16.09
N ASP A 125 13.82 -4.25 17.07
CA ASP A 125 14.33 -5.48 17.64
C ASP A 125 14.39 -5.42 19.17
N ASP A 126 14.49 -6.59 19.80
CA ASP A 126 14.58 -6.74 21.25
C ASP A 126 16.02 -6.66 21.81
N GLY A 127 16.98 -6.28 20.97
CA GLY A 127 18.41 -6.17 21.30
C GLY A 127 19.19 -7.47 21.11
N THR A 128 18.52 -8.59 20.81
CA THR A 128 19.21 -9.88 20.68
C THR A 128 19.88 -10.09 19.32
N CYS A 129 19.41 -9.39 18.29
CA CYS A 129 19.83 -9.59 16.90
C CYS A 129 21.30 -9.21 16.67
N GLN A 130 22.02 -10.01 15.88
CA GLN A 130 23.41 -9.75 15.54
C GLN A 130 23.58 -9.59 14.04
N GLU A 131 24.53 -8.73 13.65
CA GLU A 131 24.92 -8.61 12.24
C GLU A 131 25.40 -9.96 11.74
N ASN A 132 25.09 -10.25 10.49
CA ASN A 132 25.40 -11.53 9.90
C ASN A 132 24.73 -12.77 10.53
N GLU A 133 23.62 -12.58 11.24
CA GLU A 133 22.73 -13.65 11.69
C GLU A 133 21.33 -13.51 11.09
N PHE A 134 20.37 -14.27 11.60
CA PHE A 134 18.97 -14.24 11.19
C PHE A 134 18.03 -13.80 12.33
N CYS A 135 16.88 -13.26 11.95
CA CYS A 135 15.82 -12.91 12.88
C CYS A 135 14.43 -13.34 12.41
N ARG A 136 13.52 -13.53 13.36
CA ARG A 136 12.07 -13.70 13.16
C ARG A 136 11.30 -12.78 14.10
N PRO A 137 10.00 -12.52 13.85
CA PRO A 137 9.17 -11.82 14.81
C PRO A 137 9.00 -12.62 16.10
N ASN A 138 9.15 -11.94 17.24
CA ASN A 138 8.74 -12.46 18.54
C ASN A 138 7.22 -12.23 18.76
N LYS A 139 6.73 -12.52 19.97
CA LYS A 139 5.32 -12.34 20.36
C LYS A 139 4.77 -10.91 20.18
N LYS A 140 5.63 -9.90 20.07
CA LYS A 140 5.25 -8.48 19.91
C LYS A 140 5.36 -7.99 18.47
N GLY A 141 5.76 -8.83 17.52
CA GLY A 141 5.97 -8.45 16.12
C GLY A 141 7.25 -7.64 15.87
N ILE A 142 8.22 -7.71 16.77
CA ILE A 142 9.56 -7.13 16.59
C ILE A 142 10.58 -8.25 16.38
N ALA A 143 11.72 -7.93 15.77
CA ALA A 143 12.79 -8.88 15.51
C ALA A 143 13.39 -9.45 16.80
N THR A 144 13.61 -10.75 16.80
CA THR A 144 14.40 -11.48 17.79
C THR A 144 15.32 -12.46 17.08
N THR A 145 16.45 -12.79 17.69
CA THR A 145 17.42 -13.74 17.12
C THR A 145 16.78 -15.09 16.84
N SER A 146 17.08 -15.64 15.67
CA SER A 146 16.56 -16.91 15.21
C SER A 146 17.61 -17.61 14.34
N LYS A 147 17.55 -18.94 14.25
CA LYS A 147 18.43 -19.71 13.36
C LYS A 147 18.06 -19.57 11.88
N GLU A 148 16.86 -19.07 11.62
CA GLU A 148 16.27 -18.91 10.30
C GLU A 148 15.44 -17.62 10.23
N GLY A 149 14.99 -17.26 9.03
CA GLY A 149 14.15 -16.08 8.79
C GLY A 149 14.85 -15.07 7.89
N TYR A 150 14.90 -13.83 8.35
CA TYR A 150 15.41 -12.69 7.58
C TYR A 150 16.85 -12.36 7.96
N ARG A 151 17.65 -12.02 6.96
CA ARG A 151 19.07 -11.74 7.13
C ARG A 151 19.27 -10.38 7.79
N VAL A 152 19.93 -10.34 8.94
CA VAL A 152 20.33 -9.10 9.60
C VAL A 152 21.58 -8.55 8.89
N MET A 153 21.46 -7.33 8.36
CA MET A 153 22.54 -6.67 7.62
C MET A 153 23.37 -5.77 8.50
N LYS A 154 22.74 -5.00 9.40
CA LYS A 154 23.41 -3.99 10.21
C LYS A 154 22.59 -3.64 11.45
N ARG A 155 23.24 -3.38 12.58
CA ARG A 155 22.60 -2.71 13.72
C ARG A 155 22.67 -1.20 13.57
N ILE A 156 21.53 -0.52 13.71
CA ILE A 156 21.42 0.94 13.58
C ILE A 156 21.35 1.59 14.96
N GLU A 157 20.49 1.05 15.83
CA GLU A 157 20.29 1.50 17.21
C GLU A 157 20.14 0.28 18.15
N PRO A 158 20.12 0.48 19.49
CA PRO A 158 19.90 -0.62 20.43
C PRO A 158 18.62 -1.44 20.18
N ASN A 159 17.61 -0.83 19.57
CA ASN A 159 16.31 -1.42 19.28
C ASN A 159 15.91 -1.34 17.79
N ILE A 160 16.86 -1.04 16.89
CA ILE A 160 16.61 -0.96 15.44
C ILE A 160 17.73 -1.65 14.66
N ILE A 161 17.34 -2.56 13.77
CA ILE A 161 18.24 -3.24 12.84
C ILE A 161 17.76 -3.05 11.39
N LEU A 162 18.70 -3.15 10.47
CA LEU A 162 18.43 -3.23 9.03
C LEU A 162 18.48 -4.69 8.60
N ILE A 163 17.43 -5.15 7.92
CA ILE A 163 17.34 -6.52 7.40
C ILE A 163 17.17 -6.54 5.88
N TRP A 164 17.57 -7.62 5.24
CA TRP A 164 17.11 -7.97 3.90
C TRP A 164 15.79 -8.74 4.02
N PHE A 165 14.70 -8.09 3.67
CA PHE A 165 13.38 -8.69 3.59
C PHE A 165 13.11 -9.18 2.17
N ASN A 166 12.76 -10.46 2.05
CA ASN A 166 12.30 -11.06 0.80
C ASN A 166 11.18 -12.05 1.12
N CYS A 167 10.17 -12.10 0.24
CA CYS A 167 9.18 -13.17 0.28
C CYS A 167 9.91 -14.50 -0.02
N LYS A 168 9.77 -15.48 0.88
CA LYS A 168 10.17 -16.86 0.65
C LYS A 168 8.96 -17.69 0.27
#